data_AF-A0A5Q4DRV3-F1
#
_entry.id   AF-A0A5Q4DRV3-F1
#
_cell.length_a   1.000
_cell.length_b   1.000
_cell.length_c   1.000
_cell.angle_alpha   90.00
_cell.angle_beta   90.00
_cell.angle_gamma   90.00
#
_symmetry.space_group_name_H-M   'P 1'
#
loop_
_entity.id
_entity.type
_entity.pdbx_description
1 polymer ?
#
loop_
_entity_poly.entity_id
_entity_poly.type
_entity_poly.pdbx_seq_one_letter_code
_entity_poly.pdbx_strand_id
1 'polypeptide(L)' 'PLWRMAESSTLLRDICAWNPFSHAVELIRFALYMQLNLEALGWVVLTFAVFLALALWGFDPARGIITRKIRS' A
#
# COMPACT_ATOMS: atom_id res chain seq x y z
N PRO A 1 7.60 -7.11 15.79
CA PRO A 1 8.22 -5.86 16.27
C PRO A 1 9.55 -5.56 15.55
N LEU A 2 9.84 -4.28 15.25
CA LEU A 2 10.99 -3.86 14.44
C LEU A 2 12.35 -4.39 14.96
N TRP A 3 12.47 -4.65 16.27
CA TRP A 3 13.67 -5.24 16.87
C TRP A 3 13.97 -6.68 16.41
N ARG A 4 12.97 -7.45 15.97
CA ARG A 4 13.18 -8.79 15.37
C ARG A 4 13.58 -8.69 13.90
N MET A 5 13.14 -7.64 13.20
CA MET A 5 13.54 -7.36 11.81
C MET A 5 14.98 -6.81 11.75
N ALA A 6 15.38 -6.05 12.78
CA ALA A 6 16.75 -5.60 13.02
C ALA A 6 17.80 -6.71 12.99
N GLU A 7 17.46 -7.87 13.56
CA GLU A 7 18.36 -9.02 13.68
C GLU A 7 18.63 -9.71 12.33
N SER A 8 17.70 -9.59 11.37
CA SER A 8 17.82 -10.27 10.08
C SER A 8 18.51 -9.40 9.03
N SER A 9 18.24 -8.09 8.99
CA SER A 9 18.94 -7.13 8.12
C SER A 9 18.51 -5.69 8.45
N THR A 10 19.44 -4.74 8.38
CA THR A 10 19.18 -3.31 8.57
C THR A 10 18.24 -2.75 7.51
N LEU A 11 18.41 -3.14 6.24
CA LEU A 11 17.52 -2.72 5.14
C LEU A 11 16.06 -3.14 5.36
N LEU A 12 15.85 -4.36 5.85
CA LEU A 12 14.50 -4.87 6.09
C LEU A 12 13.79 -4.08 7.21
N ARG A 13 14.55 -3.69 8.24
CA ARG A 13 14.04 -2.85 9.33
C ARG A 13 13.63 -1.47 8.82
N ASP A 14 14.45 -0.86 7.98
CA ASP A 14 14.17 0.48 7.46
C ASP A 14 12.93 0.48 6.56
N ILE A 15 12.78 -0.53 5.69
CA ILE A 15 11.56 -0.70 4.88
C ILE A 15 10.32 -0.91 5.77
N CYS A 16 10.45 -1.73 6.82
CA CYS A 16 9.35 -1.98 7.75
C CYS A 16 8.99 -0.75 8.59
N ALA A 17 9.92 0.18 8.81
CA ALA A 17 9.65 1.44 9.50
C ALA A 17 8.74 2.36 8.66
N TRP A 18 8.86 2.31 7.33
CA TRP A 18 8.05 3.08 6.38
C TRP A 18 6.79 2.35 5.89
N ASN A 19 6.25 1.43 6.71
CA ASN A 19 5.11 0.63 6.29
C ASN A 19 3.80 1.47 6.24
N PRO A 20 3.14 1.59 5.07
CA PRO A 20 1.90 2.37 4.94
C PRO A 20 0.72 1.80 5.73
N PHE A 21 0.75 0.52 6.11
CA PHE A 21 -0.26 -0.10 6.98
C PHE A 21 -0.28 0.56 8.37
N SER A 22 0.87 1.00 8.88
CA SER A 22 0.96 1.70 10.15
C SER A 22 0.16 3.00 10.12
N HIS A 23 0.29 3.79 9.03
CA HIS A 23 -0.47 5.02 8.84
C HIS A 23 -1.98 4.77 8.69
N ALA A 24 -2.38 3.67 8.04
CA ALA A 24 -3.79 3.30 7.94
C ALA A 24 -4.41 2.98 9.32
N VAL A 25 -3.74 2.16 10.14
CA VAL A 25 -4.21 1.83 11.49
C VAL A 25 -4.23 3.07 12.38
N GLU A 26 -3.23 3.95 12.26
CA GLU A 26 -3.18 5.20 12.99
C GLU A 26 -4.30 6.17 12.61
N LEU A 27 -4.62 6.29 11.31
CA LEU A 27 -5.75 7.07 10.83
C LEU A 27 -7.07 6.57 11.43
N ILE A 28 -7.29 5.24 11.44
CA ILE A 28 -8.46 4.61 12.06
C ILE A 28 -8.50 4.92 13.56
N ARG A 29 -7.36 4.78 14.25
CA ARG A 29 -7.23 5.10 15.68
C ARG A 29 -7.70 6.52 15.96
N PHE A 30 -7.20 7.52 15.23
CA PHE A 30 -7.62 8.92 15.42
C PHE A 30 -9.10 9.15 15.05
N ALA A 31 -9.59 8.53 13.97
CA ALA A 31 -10.98 8.64 13.56
C ALA A 31 -11.96 8.11 14.63
N LEU A 32 -11.59 7.05 15.35
CA LEU A 32 -12.36 6.53 16.49
C LEU A 32 -12.44 7.52 17.65
N TYR A 33 -11.46 8.41 17.79
CA TYR A 33 -11.48 9.52 18.75
C TYR A 33 -12.09 10.81 18.17
N MET A 34 -12.77 10.74 17.02
CA MET A 34 -13.30 11.92 16.29
C MET A 34 -12.22 12.97 15.96
N GLN A 35 -10.97 12.53 15.81
CA GLN A 35 -9.86 13.37 15.41
C GLN A 35 -9.39 12.97 14.01
N LEU A 36 -9.17 13.96 13.14
CA LEU A 36 -8.59 13.71 11.83
C LEU A 36 -7.09 13.96 11.87
N ASN A 37 -6.32 12.89 11.69
CA ASN A 37 -4.87 13.01 11.50
C ASN A 37 -4.57 13.21 10.00
N LEU A 38 -4.30 14.46 9.63
CA LEU A 38 -4.02 14.86 8.25
C LEU A 38 -2.73 14.24 7.69
N GLU A 39 -1.74 13.99 8.54
CA GLU A 39 -0.49 13.36 8.14
C GLU A 39 -0.73 11.89 7.76
N ALA A 40 -1.40 11.14 8.64
CA ALA A 40 -1.78 9.75 8.36
C ALA A 40 -2.68 9.65 7.12
N LEU A 41 -3.62 10.60 6.96
CA LEU A 41 -4.49 10.68 5.79
C LEU A 41 -3.69 10.89 4.50
N GLY A 42 -2.73 11.82 4.52
CA GLY A 42 -1.84 12.10 3.39
C GLY A 42 -1.07 10.87 2.95
N TRP A 43 -0.46 10.14 3.90
CA TRP A 43 0.24 8.88 3.60
C TRP A 43 -0.66 7.81 3.00
N VAL A 44 -1.86 7.63 3.55
CA VAL A 44 -2.83 6.65 3.04
C VAL A 44 -3.26 6.99 1.61
N VAL A 45 -3.60 8.25 1.34
CA VAL A 45 -4.01 8.70 0.00
C VAL A 45 -2.87 8.60 -1.00
N LEU A 46 -1.65 9.01 -0.62
CA LEU A 46 -0.46 8.89 -1.46
C LEU A 46 -0.20 7.43 -1.85
N THR A 47 -0.24 6.54 -0.86
CA THR A 47 -0.01 5.11 -1.08
C THR A 47 -1.08 4.52 -2.00
N PHE A 48 -2.35 4.84 -1.76
CA PHE A 48 -3.46 4.45 -2.63
C PHE A 48 -3.24 4.92 -4.07
N ALA A 49 -2.88 6.20 -4.27
CA ALA A 49 -2.63 6.76 -5.59
C ALA A 49 -1.48 6.06 -6.31
N VAL A 50 -0.37 5.77 -5.61
CA VAL A 50 0.78 5.04 -6.16
C VAL A 50 0.37 3.63 -6.61
N PHE A 51 -0.28 2.85 -5.74
CA PHE A 51 -0.71 1.50 -6.09
C PHE A 51 -1.76 1.50 -7.20
N LEU A 52 -2.68 2.45 -7.20
CA LEU A 52 -3.66 2.61 -8.26
C LEU A 52 -2.98 2.94 -9.59
N ALA A 53 -2.02 3.86 -9.61
CA ALA A 53 -1.26 4.19 -10.81
C ALA A 53 -0.46 2.98 -11.33
N LEU A 54 0.21 2.24 -10.45
CA LEU A 54 0.91 1.00 -10.81
C LEU A 54 -0.05 -0.07 -11.32
N ALA A 55 -1.23 -0.22 -10.72
CA ALA A 55 -2.25 -1.14 -11.18
C ALA A 55 -2.76 -0.76 -12.57
N LEU A 56 -3.03 0.53 -12.82
CA LEU A 56 -3.43 1.03 -14.14
C LEU A 56 -2.31 0.85 -15.17
N TRP A 57 -1.05 1.03 -14.80
CA TRP A 57 0.08 0.84 -15.71
C TRP A 57 0.34 -0.64 -16.01
N GLY A 58 0.22 -1.52 -15.01
CA GLY A 58 0.31 -2.97 -15.19
C GLY A 58 -0.94 -3.58 -15.83
N PHE A 59 -2.06 -2.85 -15.86
CA PHE A 59 -3.28 -3.25 -16.54
C PHE A 59 -3.11 -3.07 -18.05
N ASP A 60 -2.64 -4.12 -18.71
CA ASP A 60 -2.68 -4.25 -20.17
C ASP A 60 -4.10 -4.70 -20.58
N PRO A 61 -4.97 -3.80 -21.09
CA PRO A 61 -6.36 -4.13 -21.43
C PRO A 61 -6.44 -5.22 -22.52
N ALA A 62 -5.38 -5.44 -23.30
CA ALA A 62 -5.33 -6.48 -24.33
C ALA A 62 -5.12 -7.89 -23.73
N ARG A 63 -4.50 -8.03 -22.55
CA ARG A 63 -4.25 -9.35 -21.94
C ARG A 63 -5.45 -9.92 -21.20
N GLY A 64 -6.34 -9.07 -20.68
CA GLY A 64 -7.53 -9.51 -19.92
C GLY A 64 -8.70 -10.00 -20.76
N ILE A 65 -8.79 -9.62 -22.05
CA ILE A 65 -9.95 -9.90 -22.92
C ILE A 65 -9.65 -10.95 -24.00
N ILE A 66 -8.38 -11.25 -24.31
CA ILE A 66 -8.01 -12.05 -25.49
C ILE A 66 -7.86 -13.57 -25.23
N THR A 67 -7.93 -14.06 -23.99
CA THR A 67 -7.86 -15.51 -23.71
C THR A 67 -9.17 -16.29 -23.99
N ARG A 68 -10.10 -15.73 -24.77
CA ARG A 68 -11.36 -16.42 -25.13
C ARG A 68 -11.70 -16.45 -26.63
N LYS A 69 -10.73 -16.24 -27.52
CA LYS A 69 -10.94 -16.34 -28.98
C LYS A 69 -9.83 -17.06 -29.77
N ILE A 70 -9.21 -18.09 -29.18
CA ILE A 70 -8.36 -19.03 -29.95
C ILE A 70 -8.83 -20.46 -29.69
N ARG A 71 -10.13 -20.72 -29.95
CA ARG A 71 -10.67 -22.04 -30.28
C ARG A 71 -12.11 -21.89 -30.80
N SER A 72 -12.26 -21.53 -32.07
CA SER A 72 -13.47 -21.80 -32.86
C SER A 72 -13.04 -22.16 -34.27
#